data_AF-A0AAV0ELQ6-F1
#
_entry.id   AF-A0AAV0ELQ6-F1
#
_cell.length_a   1.000
_cell.length_b   1.000
_cell.length_c   1.000
_cell.angle_alpha   90.00
_cell.angle_beta   90.00
_cell.angle_gamma   90.00
#
_symmetry.space_group_name_H-M   'P 1'
#
loop_
_entity.id
_entity.type
_entity.pdbx_description
1 polymer ?
#
loop_
_entity_poly.entity_id
_entity_poly.type
_entity_poly.pdbx_seq_one_letter_code
_entity_poly.pdbx_strand_id
1 'polypeptide(L)'
;MVSKTEEDRVNSLEVQVDNGGGGAWEYLSLVRKLKLRRSDKVLKHGLALLNDDKARSALGTEEWTLYEQVAIAAMDSHCLDVAKENIKVLKKKFPGSKRVGRLEAMLLEARELWEEAEKAYSSLLEENPFDQVIQKRRVAMAKAEGNMSGAIELLNKYLEIFMADHDAWRELAEMYVSLQMYKQAAFCYEELLLSQPTVPLYHLAYADVLYTLGGLDNISRRPRNITQLP
;
A
#
# COMPACT_ATOMS: atom_id res chain seq x y z
N MET A 1 15.33 1.13 3.19
CA MET A 1 16.02 0.05 3.93
C MET A 1 16.04 0.49 5.39
N VAL A 2 15.35 -0.23 6.28
CA VAL A 2 15.35 0.11 7.71
C VAL A 2 16.76 -0.17 8.24
N SER A 3 17.31 0.73 9.05
CA SER A 3 18.61 0.47 9.67
C SER A 3 18.45 -0.68 10.68
N LYS A 4 19.37 -1.64 10.69
CA LYS A 4 19.34 -2.79 11.62
C LYS A 4 19.10 -2.35 13.08
N THR A 5 19.66 -1.20 13.45
CA THR A 5 19.49 -0.53 14.75
C THR A 5 18.05 -0.10 15.05
N GLU A 6 17.29 0.35 14.04
CA GLU A 6 15.88 0.74 14.22
C GLU A 6 14.96 -0.49 14.35
N GLU A 7 15.25 -1.59 13.65
CA GLU A 7 14.51 -2.85 13.81
C GLU A 7 14.70 -3.46 15.20
N ASP A 8 15.95 -3.51 15.68
CA ASP A 8 16.27 -4.00 17.02
C ASP A 8 15.55 -3.17 18.10
N ARG A 9 15.47 -1.84 17.90
CA ARG A 9 14.74 -0.93 18.79
C ARG A 9 13.23 -1.17 18.78
N VAL A 10 12.62 -1.44 17.62
CA VAL A 10 11.19 -1.78 17.57
C VAL A 10 10.92 -3.06 18.34
N ASN A 11 11.76 -4.08 18.15
CA ASN A 11 11.58 -5.38 18.80
C ASN A 11 11.72 -5.27 20.33
N SER A 12 12.71 -4.51 20.81
CA SER A 12 12.87 -4.31 22.26
C SER A 12 11.69 -3.55 22.88
N LEU A 13 11.22 -2.49 22.21
CA LEU A 13 10.04 -1.74 22.63
C LEU A 13 8.77 -2.59 22.59
N GLU A 14 8.60 -3.46 21.60
CA GLU A 14 7.47 -4.39 21.54
C GLU A 14 7.42 -5.27 22.78
N VAL A 15 8.54 -5.92 23.13
CA VAL A 15 8.63 -6.79 24.31
C VAL A 15 8.38 -6.00 25.60
N GLN A 16 8.91 -4.78 25.68
CA GLN A 16 8.69 -3.92 26.84
C GLN A 16 7.20 -3.58 27.02
N VAL A 17 6.53 -3.16 25.94
CA VAL A 17 5.11 -2.77 25.99
C VAL A 17 4.20 -3.98 26.21
N ASP A 18 4.53 -5.14 25.63
CA ASP A 18 3.79 -6.39 25.85
C ASP A 18 3.83 -6.86 27.31
N ASN A 19 4.95 -6.61 28.01
CA ASN A 19 5.12 -6.92 29.43
C ASN A 19 4.55 -5.84 30.37
N GLY A 20 3.80 -4.86 29.84
CA GLY A 20 3.20 -3.77 30.63
C GLY A 20 4.19 -2.67 31.03
N GLY A 21 5.37 -2.62 30.40
CA GLY A 21 6.28 -1.50 30.52
C GLY A 21 5.73 -0.22 29.86
N GLY A 22 6.34 0.92 30.17
CA GLY A 22 6.02 2.20 29.54
C GLY A 22 6.47 2.27 28.06
N GLY A 23 6.13 3.37 27.37
CA GLY A 23 6.64 3.64 26.01
C GLY A 23 5.73 3.15 24.87
N ALA A 24 4.46 2.82 25.13
CA ALA A 24 3.52 2.36 24.11
C ALA A 24 3.42 3.31 22.91
N TRP A 25 3.35 4.63 23.15
CA TRP A 25 3.30 5.61 22.06
C TRP A 25 4.59 5.66 21.22
N GLU A 26 5.76 5.50 21.87
CA GLU A 26 7.05 5.47 21.17
C GLU A 26 7.14 4.25 20.24
N TYR A 27 6.70 3.09 20.74
CA TYR A 27 6.56 1.88 19.94
C TYR A 27 5.64 2.11 18.73
N LEU A 28 4.43 2.61 18.93
CA LEU A 28 3.46 2.86 17.86
C LEU A 28 3.98 3.87 16.82
N SER A 29 4.64 4.92 17.29
CA SER A 29 5.28 5.93 16.43
C SER A 29 6.38 5.33 15.56
N LEU A 30 7.19 4.43 16.13
CA LEU A 30 8.26 3.77 15.42
C LEU A 30 7.73 2.74 14.40
N VAL A 31 6.71 1.96 14.77
CA VAL A 31 5.99 1.06 13.84
C VAL A 31 5.45 1.84 12.64
N ARG A 32 4.84 3.02 12.88
CA ARG A 32 4.34 3.92 11.83
C ARG A 32 5.47 4.47 10.96
N LYS A 33 6.55 4.98 11.57
CA LYS A 33 7.71 5.56 10.87
C LYS A 33 8.35 4.54 9.94
N LEU A 34 8.48 3.30 10.39
CA LEU A 34 9.12 2.21 9.66
C LEU A 34 8.15 1.46 8.73
N LYS A 35 6.86 1.83 8.71
CA LYS A 35 5.81 1.18 7.91
C LYS A 35 5.72 -0.33 8.13
N LEU A 36 5.89 -0.78 9.37
CA LEU A 36 5.86 -2.20 9.72
C LEU A 36 4.42 -2.69 9.86
N ARG A 37 4.11 -3.85 9.27
CA ARG A 37 2.80 -4.50 9.38
C ARG A 37 2.68 -5.26 10.71
N ARG A 38 2.22 -4.57 11.76
CA ARG A 38 2.00 -5.12 13.11
C ARG A 38 0.60 -4.79 13.63
N SER A 39 -0.41 -5.01 12.78
CA SER A 39 -1.77 -4.52 12.99
C SER A 39 -2.38 -5.02 14.31
N ASP A 40 -2.17 -6.30 14.69
CA ASP A 40 -2.66 -6.84 15.96
C ASP A 40 -2.10 -6.11 17.18
N LYS A 41 -0.78 -5.85 17.18
CA LYS A 41 -0.08 -5.17 18.28
C LYS A 41 -0.47 -3.69 18.34
N VAL A 42 -0.58 -3.05 17.18
CA VAL A 42 -1.01 -1.65 17.07
C VAL A 42 -2.43 -1.49 17.58
N LEU A 43 -3.32 -2.42 17.24
CA LEU A 43 -4.70 -2.42 17.71
C LEU A 43 -4.77 -2.60 19.24
N LYS A 44 -4.08 -3.62 19.78
CA LYS A 44 -4.05 -3.91 21.22
C LYS A 44 -3.54 -2.70 22.03
N HIS A 45 -2.34 -2.23 21.71
CA HIS A 45 -1.69 -1.16 22.47
C HIS A 45 -2.31 0.21 22.22
N GLY A 46 -2.78 0.44 21.00
CA GLY A 46 -3.47 1.68 20.65
C GLY A 46 -4.83 1.80 21.33
N LEU A 47 -5.61 0.71 21.44
CA LEU A 47 -6.86 0.71 22.20
C LEU A 47 -6.62 0.92 23.69
N ALA A 48 -5.58 0.32 24.26
CA ALA A 48 -5.22 0.54 25.65
C ALA A 48 -4.92 2.03 25.92
N LEU A 49 -4.21 2.70 25.01
CA LEU A 49 -3.94 4.15 25.10
C LEU A 49 -5.19 5.01 24.90
N LEU A 50 -6.08 4.64 23.98
CA LEU A 50 -7.31 5.40 23.72
C LEU A 50 -8.35 5.27 24.84
N ASN A 51 -8.35 4.15 25.57
CA ASN A 51 -9.23 3.90 26.71
C ASN A 51 -8.74 4.55 28.02
N ASP A 52 -7.46 4.89 28.12
CA ASP A 52 -6.92 5.63 29.28
C ASP A 52 -6.94 7.14 28.99
N ASP A 53 -7.88 7.85 29.61
CA ASP A 53 -8.05 9.29 29.46
C ASP A 53 -6.77 10.10 29.76
N LYS A 54 -5.96 9.67 30.73
CA LYS A 54 -4.73 10.38 31.10
C LYS A 54 -3.66 10.17 30.04
N ALA A 55 -3.46 8.93 29.60
CA ALA A 55 -2.51 8.60 28.55
C ALA A 55 -2.90 9.27 27.23
N ARG A 56 -4.19 9.26 26.89
CA ARG A 56 -4.74 9.91 25.72
C ARG A 56 -4.52 11.42 25.73
N SER A 57 -4.87 12.08 26.83
CA SER A 57 -4.70 13.54 26.95
C SER A 57 -3.21 13.96 26.93
N ALA A 58 -2.31 13.11 27.43
CA ALA A 58 -0.87 13.36 27.42
C ALA A 58 -0.27 13.40 26.01
N LEU A 59 -0.93 12.81 25.00
CA LEU A 59 -0.49 12.82 23.61
C LEU A 59 -0.69 14.18 22.93
N GLY A 60 -1.60 15.02 23.45
CA GLY A 60 -1.91 16.32 22.86
C GLY A 60 -2.38 16.22 21.40
N THR A 61 -1.64 16.80 20.46
CA THR A 61 -1.98 16.76 19.03
C THR A 61 -1.81 15.38 18.40
N GLU A 62 -1.00 14.52 18.99
CA GLU A 62 -0.72 13.17 18.46
C GLU A 62 -1.86 12.19 18.71
N GLU A 63 -2.83 12.52 19.58
CA GLU A 63 -4.04 11.73 19.82
C GLU A 63 -4.78 11.41 18.51
N TRP A 64 -4.89 12.37 17.60
CA TRP A 64 -5.59 12.17 16.33
C TRP A 64 -4.84 11.20 15.41
N THR A 65 -3.51 11.24 15.45
CA THR A 65 -2.69 10.29 14.71
C THR A 65 -2.82 8.88 15.28
N LEU A 66 -3.00 8.76 16.61
CA LEU A 66 -3.30 7.49 17.26
C LEU A 66 -4.65 6.93 16.78
N TYR A 67 -5.73 7.73 16.76
CA TYR A 67 -7.04 7.29 16.26
C TYR A 67 -6.96 6.77 14.82
N GLU A 68 -6.24 7.46 13.94
CA GLU A 68 -6.07 7.02 12.56
C GLU A 68 -5.27 5.71 12.46
N GLN A 69 -4.18 5.62 13.21
CA GLN A 69 -3.35 4.42 13.24
C GLN A 69 -4.12 3.21 13.76
N VAL A 70 -4.95 3.38 14.79
CA VAL A 70 -5.83 2.32 15.33
C VAL A 70 -6.94 2.00 14.34
N ALA A 71 -7.53 2.98 13.66
CA ALA A 71 -8.55 2.71 12.63
C ALA A 71 -8.00 1.84 11.49
N ILE A 72 -6.80 2.12 11.00
CA ILE A 72 -6.14 1.32 9.95
C ILE A 72 -5.84 -0.08 10.46
N ALA A 73 -5.23 -0.20 11.64
CA ALA A 73 -4.93 -1.52 12.24
C ALA A 73 -6.19 -2.34 12.54
N ALA A 74 -7.29 -1.68 12.93
CA ALA A 74 -8.58 -2.32 13.14
C ALA A 74 -9.18 -2.86 11.83
N MET A 75 -9.07 -2.13 10.72
CA MET A 75 -9.48 -2.62 9.39
C MET A 75 -8.67 -3.85 8.97
N ASP A 76 -7.34 -3.81 9.14
CA ASP A 76 -6.46 -4.94 8.83
C ASP A 76 -6.76 -6.19 9.68
N SER A 77 -7.24 -6.00 10.91
CA SER A 77 -7.57 -7.07 11.85
C SER A 77 -9.06 -7.47 11.80
N HIS A 78 -9.80 -7.00 10.78
CA HIS A 78 -11.25 -7.20 10.61
C HIS A 78 -12.14 -6.74 11.78
N CYS A 79 -11.65 -5.85 12.65
CA CYS A 79 -12.43 -5.21 13.72
C CYS A 79 -13.11 -3.94 13.21
N LEU A 80 -14.05 -4.09 12.26
CA LEU A 80 -14.64 -2.97 11.52
C LEU A 80 -15.47 -2.00 12.38
N ASP A 81 -16.01 -2.47 13.50
CA ASP A 81 -16.74 -1.61 14.45
C ASP A 81 -15.81 -0.61 15.15
N VAL A 82 -14.64 -1.07 15.58
CA VAL A 82 -13.61 -0.23 16.19
C VAL A 82 -13.11 0.81 15.18
N ALA A 83 -12.86 0.39 13.94
CA ALA A 83 -12.49 1.30 12.87
C ALA A 83 -13.55 2.38 12.64
N LYS A 84 -14.83 1.98 12.58
CA LYS A 84 -15.97 2.89 12.40
C LYS A 84 -16.07 3.94 13.50
N GLU A 85 -15.97 3.54 14.76
CA GLU A 85 -16.08 4.49 15.88
C GLU A 85 -14.89 5.46 15.92
N ASN A 86 -13.67 4.98 15.66
CA ASN A 86 -12.50 5.86 15.57
C ASN A 86 -12.61 6.88 14.42
N ILE A 87 -13.07 6.44 13.25
CA ILE A 87 -13.29 7.32 12.09
C ILE A 87 -14.39 8.35 12.38
N LYS A 88 -15.45 7.95 13.10
CA LYS A 88 -16.52 8.87 13.51
C LYS A 88 -16.01 9.97 14.47
N VAL A 89 -15.13 9.62 15.40
CA VAL A 89 -14.47 10.61 16.29
C VAL A 89 -13.63 11.59 15.45
N LEU A 90 -12.83 11.08 14.51
CA LEU A 90 -12.02 11.90 13.61
C LEU A 90 -12.89 12.82 12.72
N LYS A 91 -14.00 12.32 12.17
CA LYS A 91 -14.94 13.11 11.35
C LYS A 91 -15.56 14.25 12.14
N LYS A 92 -15.94 14.01 13.40
CA LYS A 92 -16.50 15.04 14.28
C LYS A 92 -15.49 16.16 14.55
N LYS A 93 -14.21 15.81 14.71
CA LYS A 93 -13.14 16.78 14.97
C LYS A 93 -12.70 17.54 13.71
N PHE A 94 -12.65 16.85 12.56
CA PHE A 94 -12.15 17.37 11.29
C PHE A 94 -13.17 17.16 10.15
N PRO A 95 -14.32 17.86 10.18
CA PRO A 95 -15.30 17.76 9.10
C PRO A 95 -14.69 18.23 7.78
N GLY A 96 -14.93 17.47 6.70
CA GLY A 96 -14.38 17.78 5.37
C GLY A 96 -12.90 17.47 5.17
N SER A 97 -12.23 16.84 6.16
CA SER A 97 -10.83 16.43 5.99
C SER A 97 -10.69 15.30 4.97
N LYS A 98 -9.88 15.52 3.93
CA LYS A 98 -9.54 14.50 2.91
C LYS A 98 -8.92 13.24 3.51
N ARG A 99 -8.12 13.42 4.57
CA ARG A 99 -7.47 12.32 5.28
C ARG A 99 -8.51 11.42 5.95
N VAL A 100 -9.55 12.02 6.54
CA VAL A 100 -10.68 11.29 7.12
C VAL A 100 -11.55 10.68 6.02
N GLY A 101 -11.84 11.41 4.94
CA GLY A 101 -12.56 10.88 3.78
C GLY A 101 -11.90 9.65 3.17
N ARG A 102 -10.57 9.62 3.09
CA ARG A 102 -9.82 8.42 2.68
C ARG A 102 -10.03 7.24 3.63
N LEU A 103 -10.03 7.47 4.95
CA LEU A 103 -10.31 6.41 5.93
C LEU A 103 -11.74 5.89 5.81
N GLU A 104 -12.71 6.77 5.52
CA GLU A 104 -14.10 6.36 5.26
C GLU A 104 -14.19 5.48 4.01
N ALA A 105 -13.52 5.86 2.91
CA ALA A 105 -13.47 5.05 1.70
C ALA A 105 -12.78 3.69 1.94
N MET A 106 -11.68 3.65 2.70
CA MET A 106 -11.01 2.40 3.10
C MET A 106 -11.91 1.51 3.96
N LEU A 107 -12.75 2.09 4.82
CA LEU A 107 -13.71 1.32 5.62
C LEU A 107 -14.83 0.71 4.77
N LEU A 108 -15.29 1.42 3.73
CA LEU A 108 -16.25 0.89 2.77
C LEU A 108 -15.65 -0.28 1.97
N GLU A 109 -14.40 -0.13 1.54
CA GLU A 109 -13.62 -1.19 0.89
C GLU A 109 -13.48 -2.42 1.81
N ALA A 110 -13.13 -2.22 3.08
CA ALA A 110 -13.02 -3.32 4.06
C ALA A 110 -14.36 -4.00 4.38
N ARG A 111 -15.49 -3.38 4.02
CA ARG A 111 -16.84 -3.94 4.09
C ARG A 111 -17.32 -4.55 2.78
N GLU A 112 -16.47 -4.58 1.75
CA GLU A 112 -16.80 -5.06 0.41
C GLU A 112 -17.94 -4.26 -0.26
N LEU A 113 -18.14 -3.00 0.15
CA LEU A 113 -19.08 -2.07 -0.47
C LEU A 113 -18.40 -1.34 -1.64
N TRP A 114 -18.05 -2.09 -2.68
CA TRP A 114 -17.20 -1.63 -3.79
C TRP A 114 -17.73 -0.39 -4.50
N GLU A 115 -19.03 -0.34 -4.82
CA GLU A 115 -19.63 0.79 -5.51
C GLU A 115 -19.60 2.09 -4.69
N GLU A 116 -19.83 1.98 -3.38
CA GLU A 116 -19.79 3.14 -2.48
C GLU A 116 -18.35 3.62 -2.28
N ALA A 117 -17.40 2.69 -2.14
CA ALA A 117 -15.98 2.99 -2.05
C ALA A 117 -15.48 3.70 -3.33
N GLU A 118 -15.88 3.23 -4.51
CA GLU A 118 -15.50 3.84 -5.79
C GLU A 118 -16.06 5.26 -5.94
N LYS A 119 -17.31 5.49 -5.53
CA LYS A 119 -17.90 6.85 -5.50
C LYS A 119 -17.14 7.75 -4.52
N ALA A 120 -16.79 7.25 -3.35
CA ALA A 120 -16.02 8.00 -2.36
C ALA A 120 -14.62 8.38 -2.89
N TYR A 121 -13.88 7.42 -3.46
CA TYR A 121 -12.58 7.71 -4.07
C TYR A 121 -12.68 8.64 -5.28
N SER A 122 -13.70 8.49 -6.13
CA SER A 122 -13.93 9.38 -7.27
C SER A 122 -14.17 10.81 -6.82
N SER A 123 -15.00 11.03 -5.79
CA SER A 123 -15.24 12.37 -5.24
C SER A 123 -13.97 13.02 -4.67
N LEU A 124 -13.08 12.23 -4.03
CA LEU A 124 -11.79 12.72 -3.56
C LEU A 124 -10.85 13.11 -4.71
N LEU A 125 -10.91 12.40 -5.84
CA LEU A 125 -10.12 12.69 -7.04
C LEU A 125 -10.67 13.87 -7.84
N GLU A 126 -11.97 14.15 -7.81
CA GLU A 126 -12.54 15.35 -8.45
C GLU A 126 -11.89 16.63 -7.89
N GLU A 127 -11.62 16.65 -6.57
CA GLU A 127 -10.93 17.77 -5.94
C GLU A 127 -9.40 17.76 -6.14
N ASN A 128 -8.79 16.58 -6.25
CA ASN A 128 -7.36 16.43 -6.49
C ASN A 128 -7.07 15.24 -7.44
N PRO A 129 -7.09 15.49 -8.76
CA PRO A 129 -6.93 14.42 -9.75
C PRO A 129 -5.58 13.69 -9.69
N PHE A 130 -4.57 14.34 -9.11
CA PHE A 130 -3.18 13.89 -9.08
C PHE A 130 -2.80 13.16 -7.77
N ASP A 131 -3.77 12.79 -6.93
CA ASP A 131 -3.51 11.98 -5.74
C ASP A 131 -3.16 10.53 -6.13
N GLN A 132 -1.85 10.25 -6.27
CA GLN A 132 -1.35 8.93 -6.62
C GLN A 132 -1.78 7.84 -5.64
N VAL A 133 -1.95 8.16 -4.35
CA VAL A 133 -2.33 7.18 -3.34
C VAL A 133 -3.74 6.67 -3.62
N ILE A 134 -4.67 7.57 -3.94
CA ILE A 134 -6.06 7.22 -4.24
C ILE A 134 -6.16 6.49 -5.59
N GLN A 135 -5.43 6.95 -6.62
CA GLN A 135 -5.42 6.27 -7.93
C GLN A 135 -4.92 4.83 -7.81
N LYS A 136 -3.79 4.60 -7.12
CA LYS A 136 -3.27 3.24 -6.87
C LYS A 136 -4.24 2.40 -6.06
N ARG A 137 -4.94 3.01 -5.09
CA ARG A 137 -5.92 2.29 -4.26
C ARG A 137 -7.12 1.82 -5.07
N ARG A 138 -7.63 2.63 -6.02
CA ARG A 138 -8.71 2.21 -6.94
C ARG A 138 -8.30 1.03 -7.82
N VAL A 139 -7.07 1.01 -8.33
CA VAL A 139 -6.53 -0.15 -9.06
C VAL A 139 -6.51 -1.39 -8.16
N ALA A 140 -5.99 -1.27 -6.93
CA ALA A 140 -5.97 -2.39 -5.98
C ALA A 140 -7.37 -2.90 -5.62
N MET A 141 -8.35 -2.00 -5.48
CA MET A 141 -9.74 -2.34 -5.22
C MET A 141 -10.37 -3.09 -6.39
N ALA A 142 -10.20 -2.62 -7.63
CA ALA A 142 -10.69 -3.31 -8.82
C ALA A 142 -10.09 -4.73 -8.95
N LYS A 143 -8.83 -4.91 -8.57
CA LYS A 143 -8.20 -6.23 -8.46
C LYS A 143 -8.85 -7.10 -7.39
N ALA A 144 -9.13 -6.55 -6.20
CA ALA A 144 -9.75 -7.28 -5.10
C ALA A 144 -11.18 -7.73 -5.44
N GLU A 145 -11.92 -6.93 -6.20
CA GLU A 145 -13.24 -7.28 -6.75
C GLU A 145 -13.17 -8.41 -7.81
N GLY A 146 -11.98 -8.68 -8.36
CA GLY A 146 -11.77 -9.65 -9.45
C GLY A 146 -11.96 -9.05 -10.86
N ASN A 147 -12.21 -7.74 -10.97
CA ASN A 147 -12.32 -7.03 -12.24
C ASN A 147 -10.93 -6.67 -12.80
N MET A 148 -10.23 -7.69 -13.29
CA MET A 148 -8.86 -7.53 -13.80
C MET A 148 -8.77 -6.60 -15.01
N SER A 149 -9.77 -6.61 -15.89
CA SER A 149 -9.85 -5.68 -17.03
C SER A 149 -9.96 -4.23 -16.59
N GLY A 150 -10.84 -3.94 -15.62
CA GLY A 150 -11.00 -2.60 -15.07
C GLY A 150 -9.74 -2.10 -14.36
N ALA A 151 -9.05 -2.99 -13.64
CA ALA A 151 -7.76 -2.68 -13.01
C ALA A 151 -6.69 -2.29 -14.04
N ILE A 152 -6.60 -3.02 -15.15
CA ILE A 152 -5.68 -2.71 -16.26
C ILE A 152 -6.02 -1.36 -16.90
N GLU A 153 -7.29 -1.08 -17.17
CA GLU A 153 -7.70 0.22 -17.73
C GLU A 153 -7.36 1.39 -16.80
N LEU A 154 -7.63 1.25 -15.50
CA LEU A 154 -7.28 2.24 -14.49
C LEU A 154 -5.77 2.44 -14.39
N LEU A 155 -4.99 1.36 -14.45
CA LEU A 155 -3.53 1.44 -14.35
C LEU A 155 -2.88 2.03 -15.61
N ASN A 156 -3.42 1.76 -16.80
CA ASN A 156 -2.97 2.43 -18.03
C ASN A 156 -3.23 3.95 -17.95
N LYS A 157 -4.44 4.37 -17.55
CA LYS A 157 -4.76 5.80 -17.33
C LYS A 157 -3.85 6.44 -16.29
N TYR A 158 -3.51 5.70 -15.23
CA TYR A 158 -2.56 6.17 -14.23
C TYR A 158 -1.16 6.38 -14.83
N LEU A 159 -0.66 5.42 -15.61
CA LEU A 159 0.66 5.49 -16.24
C LEU A 159 0.76 6.56 -17.34
N GLU A 160 -0.34 6.93 -18.00
CA GLU A 160 -0.39 8.08 -18.90
C GLU A 160 -0.04 9.40 -18.18
N ILE A 161 -0.39 9.51 -16.90
CA ILE A 161 -0.10 10.70 -16.07
C ILE A 161 1.26 10.54 -15.35
N PHE A 162 1.55 9.35 -14.85
CA PHE A 162 2.71 9.04 -13.99
C PHE A 162 3.65 8.02 -14.63
N MET A 163 4.16 8.33 -15.82
CA MET A 163 4.99 7.42 -16.63
C MET A 163 6.27 6.92 -15.93
N ALA A 164 6.80 7.67 -14.96
CA ALA A 164 8.02 7.33 -14.23
C ALA A 164 7.79 6.34 -13.07
N ASP A 165 6.56 5.90 -12.83
CA ASP A 165 6.24 4.99 -11.74
C ASP A 165 6.54 3.53 -12.11
N HIS A 166 7.73 3.08 -11.74
CA HIS A 166 8.22 1.73 -12.05
C HIS A 166 7.44 0.62 -11.33
N ASP A 167 6.91 0.88 -10.14
CA ASP A 167 6.10 -0.11 -9.41
C ASP A 167 4.77 -0.33 -10.14
N ALA A 168 4.18 0.73 -10.70
CA ALA A 168 2.97 0.63 -11.52
C ALA A 168 3.22 -0.11 -12.84
N TRP A 169 4.35 0.13 -13.52
CA TRP A 169 4.71 -0.64 -14.73
C TRP A 169 4.92 -2.13 -14.45
N ARG A 170 5.57 -2.46 -13.32
CA ARG A 170 5.76 -3.84 -12.88
C ARG A 170 4.42 -4.51 -12.61
N GLU A 171 3.56 -3.83 -11.87
CA GLU A 171 2.21 -4.32 -11.55
C GLU A 171 1.40 -4.58 -12.83
N LEU A 172 1.45 -3.66 -13.81
CA LEU A 172 0.79 -3.83 -15.11
C LEU A 172 1.31 -5.06 -15.87
N ALA A 173 2.64 -5.25 -15.89
CA ALA A 173 3.26 -6.41 -16.52
C ALA A 173 2.79 -7.72 -15.88
N GLU A 174 2.78 -7.80 -14.55
CA GLU A 174 2.30 -8.97 -13.80
C GLU A 174 0.82 -9.26 -14.07
N MET A 175 -0.01 -8.20 -14.16
CA MET A 175 -1.41 -8.35 -14.55
C MET A 175 -1.56 -8.94 -15.96
N TYR A 176 -0.81 -8.43 -16.96
CA TYR A 176 -0.84 -8.99 -18.31
C TYR A 176 -0.34 -10.44 -18.37
N VAL A 177 0.69 -10.80 -17.60
CA VAL A 177 1.16 -12.19 -17.49
C VAL A 177 0.06 -13.09 -16.96
N SER A 178 -0.67 -12.67 -15.92
CA SER A 178 -1.78 -13.45 -15.35
C SER A 178 -2.92 -13.71 -16.35
N LEU A 179 -3.12 -12.77 -17.29
CA LEU A 179 -4.10 -12.88 -18.39
C LEU A 179 -3.52 -13.54 -19.65
N GLN A 180 -2.30 -14.05 -19.61
CA GLN A 180 -1.58 -14.65 -20.75
C GLN A 180 -1.38 -13.69 -21.93
N MET A 181 -1.43 -12.38 -21.67
CA MET A 181 -1.20 -11.29 -22.62
C MET A 181 0.30 -10.98 -22.70
N TYR A 182 1.09 -11.98 -23.08
CA TYR A 182 2.55 -11.92 -22.96
C TYR A 182 3.20 -10.83 -23.82
N LYS A 183 2.58 -10.44 -24.95
CA LYS A 183 3.11 -9.35 -25.80
C LYS A 183 3.05 -8.00 -25.09
N GLN A 184 1.95 -7.73 -24.42
CA GLN A 184 1.75 -6.52 -23.63
C GLN A 184 2.63 -6.52 -22.38
N ALA A 185 2.77 -7.68 -21.72
CA ALA A 185 3.71 -7.84 -20.62
C ALA A 185 5.16 -7.56 -21.04
N ALA A 186 5.59 -8.08 -22.20
CA ALA A 186 6.92 -7.84 -22.75
C ALA A 186 7.18 -6.35 -22.96
N PHE A 187 6.22 -5.60 -23.53
CA PHE A 187 6.32 -4.15 -23.67
C PHE A 187 6.51 -3.44 -22.32
N CYS A 188 5.74 -3.82 -21.30
CA CYS A 188 5.88 -3.21 -19.96
C CYS A 188 7.27 -3.46 -19.35
N TYR A 189 7.84 -4.65 -19.56
CA TYR A 189 9.19 -4.96 -19.10
C TYR A 189 10.29 -4.26 -19.93
N GLU A 190 10.07 -3.99 -21.21
CA GLU A 190 10.97 -3.17 -22.02
C GLU A 190 11.07 -1.75 -21.46
N GLU A 191 9.94 -1.12 -21.12
CA GLU A 191 9.91 0.20 -20.46
C GLU A 191 10.64 0.19 -19.09
N LEU A 192 10.47 -0.88 -18.32
CA LEU A 192 11.20 -1.06 -17.05
C LEU A 192 12.71 -1.21 -17.25
N LEU A 193 13.14 -1.93 -18.29
CA LEU A 193 14.56 -2.11 -18.61
C LEU A 193 15.20 -0.85 -19.16
N LEU A 194 14.46 -0.05 -19.95
CA LEU A 194 14.92 1.25 -20.43
C LEU A 194 15.13 2.23 -19.28
N SER A 195 14.21 2.23 -18.30
CA SER A 195 14.29 3.12 -17.15
C SER A 195 15.25 2.66 -16.06
N GLN A 196 15.34 1.36 -15.80
CA GLN A 196 16.18 0.75 -14.75
C GLN A 196 16.96 -0.46 -15.28
N PRO A 197 18.00 -0.24 -16.10
CA PRO A 197 18.74 -1.33 -16.75
C PRO A 197 19.59 -2.16 -15.78
N THR A 198 19.85 -1.66 -14.58
CA THR A 198 20.74 -2.30 -13.60
C THR A 198 20.02 -3.31 -12.71
N VAL A 199 18.68 -3.34 -12.70
CA VAL A 199 17.89 -4.22 -11.82
C VAL A 199 17.79 -5.61 -12.43
N PRO A 200 18.44 -6.65 -11.85
CA PRO A 200 18.48 -7.98 -12.45
C PRO A 200 17.10 -8.65 -12.55
N LEU A 201 16.20 -8.30 -11.62
CA LEU A 201 14.85 -8.86 -11.54
C LEU A 201 14.03 -8.56 -12.80
N TYR A 202 14.17 -7.39 -13.42
CA TYR A 202 13.47 -7.05 -14.66
C TYR A 202 13.98 -7.87 -15.85
N HIS A 203 15.28 -8.11 -15.91
CA HIS A 203 15.87 -8.94 -16.95
C HIS A 203 15.41 -10.40 -16.86
N LEU A 204 15.29 -10.93 -15.64
CA LEU A 204 14.77 -12.28 -15.40
C LEU A 204 13.31 -12.38 -15.86
N ALA A 205 12.46 -11.49 -15.35
CA ALA A 205 11.03 -11.51 -15.67
C ALA A 205 10.76 -11.32 -17.18
N TYR A 206 11.51 -10.42 -17.83
CA TYR A 206 11.42 -10.24 -19.28
C TYR A 206 11.85 -11.49 -20.05
N ALA A 207 12.93 -12.15 -19.62
CA ALA A 207 13.38 -13.40 -20.23
C ALA A 207 12.34 -14.52 -20.09
N ASP A 208 11.69 -14.64 -18.93
CA ASP A 208 10.61 -15.61 -18.71
C ASP A 208 9.42 -15.34 -19.64
N VAL A 209 9.01 -14.08 -19.79
CA VAL A 209 7.94 -13.69 -20.73
C VAL A 209 8.33 -13.97 -22.18
N LEU A 210 9.56 -13.68 -22.60
CA LEU A 210 10.01 -13.96 -23.97
C LEU A 210 10.11 -15.46 -24.25
N TYR A 211 10.51 -16.25 -23.25
CA TYR A 211 10.58 -17.70 -23.33
C TYR A 211 9.20 -18.29 -23.59
N THR A 212 8.17 -17.83 -22.87
CA THR A 212 6.79 -18.29 -23.08
C THR A 212 6.21 -17.85 -24.43
N LEU A 213 6.64 -16.70 -24.97
CA LEU A 213 6.11 -16.12 -26.20
C LEU A 213 6.62 -16.78 -27.50
N GLY A 214 7.82 -17.38 -27.49
CA GLY A 214 8.43 -17.85 -28.76
C GLY A 214 9.60 -18.82 -28.69
N GLY A 215 9.92 -19.43 -27.54
CA GLY A 215 11.02 -20.40 -27.46
C GLY A 215 12.41 -19.83 -27.83
N LEU A 216 13.42 -20.70 -27.98
CA LEU A 216 14.86 -20.39 -28.08
C LEU A 216 15.26 -19.25 -29.05
N ASP A 217 14.46 -18.96 -30.07
CA ASP A 217 14.75 -17.91 -31.06
C ASP A 217 14.74 -16.49 -30.48
N ASN A 218 13.91 -16.23 -29.46
CA ASN A 218 13.91 -14.95 -28.74
C ASN A 218 15.04 -14.82 -27.71
N ILE A 219 15.59 -15.94 -27.21
CA ILE A 219 16.68 -15.95 -26.22
C ILE A 219 17.96 -15.34 -26.80
N SER A 220 18.16 -15.49 -28.11
CA SER A 220 19.30 -14.93 -28.85
C SER A 220 19.32 -13.39 -28.88
N ARG A 221 18.17 -12.73 -28.65
CA ARG A 221 18.04 -11.27 -28.58
C ARG A 221 18.24 -10.70 -27.18
N ARG A 222 18.50 -11.55 -26.18
CA ARG A 222 18.81 -11.11 -24.81
C ARG A 222 20.00 -10.15 -24.84
N PRO A 223 19.92 -8.96 -24.21
CA PRO A 223 21.11 -8.15 -24.00
C PRO A 223 22.11 -8.97 -23.17
N ARG A 224 23.31 -9.22 -23.70
CA ARG A 224 24.38 -10.06 -23.11
C ARG A 224 24.97 -9.51 -21.80
N ASN A 225 24.28 -8.59 -21.13
CA ASN A 225 24.80 -7.84 -19.98
C ASN A 225 24.74 -8.61 -18.66
N ILE A 226 24.20 -9.84 -18.65
CA ILE A 226 24.03 -10.63 -17.42
C ILE A 226 25.19 -11.63 -17.23
N THR A 227 25.97 -11.89 -18.29
CA THR A 227 27.15 -12.79 -18.24
C THR A 227 28.48 -12.05 -18.06
N GLN A 228 28.46 -10.73 -17.87
CA GLN A 228 29.67 -9.92 -17.66
C GLN A 228 29.55 -9.00 -16.43
N LEU A 229 29.11 -9.55 -15.31
CA LEU A 229 29.42 -8.93 -14.02
C LEU A 229 30.72 -9.58 -13.52
N PRO A 230 31.78 -8.79 -13.26
CA PRO A 230 33.06 -9.29 -12.75
C PRO A 230 32.93 -9.86 -11.32
#